data_AF-A0A9D6IAK2-F1
#
_entry.id   AF-A0A9D6IAK2-F1
#
_cell.length_a   1.000
_cell.length_b   1.000
_cell.length_c   1.000
_cell.angle_alpha   90.00
_cell.angle_beta   90.00
_cell.angle_gamma   90.00
#
_symmetry.space_group_name_H-M   'P 1'
#
loop_
_entity.id
_entity.type
_entity.pdbx_description
1 polymer ?
#
loop_
_entity_poly.entity_id
_entity_poly.type
_entity_poly.pdbx_seq_one_letter_code
_entity_poly.pdbx_strand_id
1 'polypeptide(L)'
;MKSSRPVAPSPAATLVLLRDRSPAGVEVLLIQRHPRSKFAGGDFVFPGGKIETDDMPHDAPARCVGLAPDEATRQLVNAGSPREAVGFWVGAIREAFEEVGILLAYGPRGTFVDVSRYGERLQAYRRDCLVDGSVFWRMLRDERLTLAT
;
A
#
# COMPACT_ATOMS: atom_id res chain seq x y z
N MET A 1 15.80 15.48 35.11
CA MET A 1 15.02 15.00 33.94
C MET A 1 15.81 13.88 33.29
N LYS A 2 15.26 12.67 33.13
CA LYS A 2 15.91 11.65 32.29
C LYS A 2 15.82 12.13 30.85
N SER A 3 16.95 12.56 30.29
CA SER A 3 17.08 12.77 28.85
C SER A 3 17.13 11.38 28.21
N SER A 4 15.96 10.87 27.81
CA SER A 4 15.90 9.71 26.92
C SER A 4 16.15 10.20 25.50
N ARG A 5 17.10 9.61 24.78
CA ARG A 5 17.28 9.88 23.35
C ARG A 5 15.93 9.73 22.65
N PRO A 6 15.54 10.67 21.76
CA PRO A 6 14.36 10.50 20.92
C PRO A 6 14.42 9.18 20.16
N VAL A 7 13.28 8.50 20.06
CA VAL A 7 13.16 7.28 19.25
C VAL A 7 13.31 7.62 17.77
N ALA A 8 13.95 6.74 17.00
CA ALA A 8 14.03 6.89 15.56
C ALA A 8 12.64 6.62 14.94
N PRO A 9 12.11 7.51 14.09
CA PRO A 9 10.84 7.28 13.41
C PRO A 9 10.96 6.09 12.45
N SER A 10 9.90 5.31 12.32
CA SER A 10 9.80 4.28 11.28
C SER A 10 9.17 4.88 10.02
N PRO A 11 9.73 4.60 8.82
CA PRO A 11 9.10 4.98 7.56
C PRO A 11 7.70 4.36 7.43
N ALA A 12 6.74 5.14 6.93
CA ALA A 12 5.37 4.72 6.73
C ALA A 12 4.76 5.45 5.52
N ALA A 13 3.76 4.83 4.90
CA ALA A 13 2.96 5.45 3.84
C ALA A 13 1.46 5.29 4.11
N THR A 14 0.69 6.17 3.50
CA THR A 14 -0.77 6.24 3.65
C THR A 14 -1.40 6.50 2.29
N LEU A 15 -2.48 5.78 1.99
CA LEU A 15 -3.22 5.91 0.75
C LEU A 15 -4.55 6.65 0.98
N VAL A 16 -4.71 7.80 0.33
CA VAL A 16 -5.97 8.56 0.35
C VAL A 16 -6.77 8.22 -0.90
N LEU A 17 -7.78 7.36 -0.74
CA LEU A 17 -8.66 6.95 -1.84
C LEU A 17 -9.87 7.88 -1.93
N LEU A 18 -10.00 8.58 -3.05
CA LEU A 18 -11.10 9.50 -3.31
C LEU A 18 -12.02 8.98 -4.42
N ARG A 19 -13.30 9.35 -4.36
CA ARG A 19 -14.22 9.27 -5.50
C ARG A 19 -15.05 10.55 -5.61
N ASP A 20 -15.42 10.89 -6.83
CA ASP A 20 -16.32 12.01 -7.08
C ASP A 20 -17.73 11.73 -6.52
N ARG A 21 -18.34 12.76 -5.94
CA ARG A 21 -19.75 12.74 -5.52
C ARG A 21 -20.51 13.86 -6.23
N SER A 22 -21.48 13.47 -7.05
CA SER A 22 -22.42 14.40 -7.70
C SER A 22 -23.40 15.01 -6.68
N PRO A 23 -23.83 16.28 -6.82
CA PRO A 23 -23.50 17.25 -7.88
C PRO A 23 -22.20 18.04 -7.66
N ALA A 24 -21.61 18.01 -6.46
CA ALA A 24 -20.29 18.55 -6.16
C ALA A 24 -19.76 17.91 -4.86
N GLY A 25 -18.48 17.56 -4.84
CA GLY A 25 -17.79 17.04 -3.65
C GLY A 25 -16.97 15.77 -3.93
N VAL A 26 -16.25 15.35 -2.90
CA VAL A 26 -15.47 14.10 -2.89
C VAL A 26 -15.85 13.27 -1.68
N GLU A 27 -15.83 11.96 -1.84
CA GLU A 27 -15.86 11.03 -0.71
C GLU A 27 -14.48 10.39 -0.58
N VAL A 28 -14.06 10.19 0.67
CA VAL A 28 -12.75 9.59 0.98
C VAL A 28 -12.96 8.35 1.82
N LEU A 29 -12.21 7.29 1.52
CA LEU A 29 -12.24 6.06 2.32
C LEU A 29 -11.46 6.26 3.62
N LEU A 30 -12.12 6.01 4.74
CA LEU A 30 -11.52 5.90 6.06
C LEU A 30 -11.85 4.52 6.64
N ILE A 31 -10.93 3.98 7.44
CA ILE A 31 -11.15 2.81 8.29
C ILE A 31 -11.17 3.22 9.74
N GLN A 32 -12.02 2.57 10.53
CA GLN A 32 -11.99 2.71 11.98
C GLN A 32 -11.08 1.65 12.57
N ARG A 33 -10.02 2.06 13.28
CA ARG A 33 -9.11 1.13 13.93
C ARG A 33 -9.82 0.39 15.07
N HIS A 34 -9.47 -0.89 15.26
CA HIS A 34 -10.02 -1.65 16.37
C HIS A 34 -9.75 -0.93 17.70
N PRO A 35 -10.72 -0.81 18.63
CA PRO A 35 -10.57 -0.02 19.87
C PRO A 35 -9.38 -0.43 20.73
N ARG A 36 -8.96 -1.70 20.65
CA ARG A 36 -7.80 -2.24 21.39
C ARG A 36 -6.46 -2.07 20.67
N SER A 37 -6.39 -1.29 19.59
CA SER A 37 -5.14 -1.03 18.89
C SER A 37 -4.17 -0.28 19.80
N LYS A 38 -2.89 -0.69 19.80
CA LYS A 38 -1.84 -0.08 20.64
C LYS A 38 -1.58 1.40 20.32
N PHE A 39 -2.05 1.88 19.18
CA PHE A 39 -1.93 3.24 18.70
C PHE A 39 -3.24 3.64 17.99
N ALA A 40 -3.76 4.84 18.30
CA ALA A 40 -4.97 5.43 17.70
C ALA A 40 -6.21 4.51 17.70
N GLY A 41 -6.43 3.76 18.80
CA GLY A 41 -7.57 2.83 18.89
C GLY A 41 -8.91 3.56 18.86
N GLY A 42 -9.79 3.19 17.92
CA GLY A 42 -11.10 3.81 17.73
C GLY A 42 -11.13 5.00 16.76
N ASP A 43 -9.97 5.51 16.36
CA ASP A 43 -9.86 6.62 15.42
C ASP A 43 -10.17 6.19 13.98
N PHE A 44 -10.65 7.15 13.18
CA PHE A 44 -10.74 7.02 11.74
C PHE A 44 -9.41 7.41 11.10
N VAL A 45 -8.85 6.49 10.31
CA VAL A 45 -7.57 6.67 9.62
C VAL A 45 -7.73 6.29 8.16
N PHE A 46 -6.83 6.79 7.32
CA PHE A 46 -6.67 6.27 5.97
C PHE A 46 -5.95 4.91 6.02
N PRO A 47 -6.15 4.04 5.02
CA PRO A 47 -5.37 2.82 4.89
C PRO A 47 -3.87 3.13 4.79
N GLY A 48 -3.05 2.35 5.46
CA GLY A 48 -1.61 2.55 5.43
C GLY A 48 -0.89 2.03 6.66
N GLY A 49 0.43 2.02 6.57
CA GLY A 49 1.26 1.34 7.55
C GLY A 49 2.74 1.60 7.35
N LYS A 50 3.52 0.85 8.12
CA LYS A 50 4.97 0.92 8.09
C LYS A 50 5.48 0.32 6.78
N ILE A 51 6.52 0.93 6.21
CA ILE A 51 7.22 0.33 5.06
C ILE A 51 8.11 -0.81 5.57
N GLU A 52 7.96 -1.97 4.95
CA GLU A 52 8.70 -3.18 5.26
C GLU A 52 9.82 -3.43 4.26
N THR A 53 10.82 -4.23 4.63
CA THR A 53 11.90 -4.61 3.70
C THR A 53 11.35 -5.29 2.46
N ASP A 54 10.26 -6.04 2.62
CA ASP A 54 9.58 -6.76 1.55
C ASP A 54 8.76 -5.84 0.63
N ASP A 55 8.62 -4.53 0.93
CA ASP A 55 8.04 -3.56 -0.03
C ASP A 55 9.04 -3.16 -1.13
N MET A 56 10.29 -3.63 -1.04
CA MET A 56 11.41 -3.19 -1.87
C MET A 56 12.22 -4.35 -2.52
N PRO A 57 11.60 -5.42 -3.05
CA PRO A 57 12.36 -6.47 -3.71
C PRO A 57 13.02 -5.94 -4.98
N HIS A 58 14.07 -6.64 -5.42
CA HIS A 58 14.86 -6.21 -6.59
C HIS A 58 14.02 -6.10 -7.87
N ASP A 59 12.98 -6.93 -8.03
CA ASP A 59 12.08 -6.94 -9.17
C ASP A 59 10.88 -5.99 -9.04
N ALA A 60 10.75 -5.24 -7.93
CA ALA A 60 9.63 -4.31 -7.72
C ALA A 60 9.47 -3.28 -8.86
N PRO A 61 10.52 -2.58 -9.32
CA PRO A 61 10.35 -1.57 -10.38
C PRO A 61 9.78 -2.13 -11.69
N ALA A 62 10.06 -3.40 -12.01
CA ALA A 62 9.52 -4.05 -13.21
C ALA A 62 8.01 -4.37 -13.09
N ARG A 63 7.45 -4.25 -11.89
CA ARG A 63 6.04 -4.50 -11.59
C ARG A 63 5.27 -3.24 -11.19
N CYS A 64 5.90 -2.07 -11.24
CA CYS A 64 5.25 -0.79 -10.98
C CYS A 64 5.03 -0.05 -12.31
N VAL A 65 3.85 0.52 -12.50
CA VAL A 65 3.47 1.25 -13.72
C VAL A 65 2.94 2.62 -13.32
N GLY A 66 3.53 3.67 -13.91
CA GLY A 66 3.13 5.07 -13.72
C GLY A 66 4.19 5.91 -13.01
N LEU A 67 5.02 5.30 -12.17
CA LEU A 67 6.05 5.99 -11.38
C LEU A 67 7.44 5.43 -11.67
N ALA A 68 8.29 6.25 -12.30
CA ALA A 68 9.71 5.94 -12.43
C ALA A 68 10.43 6.11 -11.08
N PRO A 69 11.46 5.30 -10.75
CA PRO A 69 12.18 5.41 -9.48
C PRO A 69 12.78 6.80 -9.20
N ASP A 70 13.28 7.47 -10.24
CA ASP A 70 13.82 8.83 -10.10
C ASP A 70 12.72 9.86 -9.83
N GLU A 71 11.51 9.64 -10.35
CA GLU A 71 10.35 10.48 -10.05
C GLU A 71 9.87 10.27 -8.62
N ALA A 72 9.79 9.01 -8.17
CA ALA A 72 9.49 8.68 -6.77
C ALA A 72 10.46 9.39 -5.81
N THR A 73 11.75 9.39 -6.14
CA THR A 73 12.80 10.03 -5.35
C THR A 73 12.63 11.55 -5.28
N ARG A 74 12.23 12.20 -6.38
CA ARG A 74 11.97 13.65 -6.39
C ARG A 74 10.77 14.05 -5.54
N GLN A 75 9.77 13.18 -5.45
CA GLN A 75 8.55 13.44 -4.67
C GLN A 75 8.73 13.18 -3.17
N LEU A 76 9.80 12.47 -2.75
CA LEU A 76 10.09 12.16 -1.36
C LEU A 76 11.36 12.86 -0.86
N VAL A 77 11.19 13.75 0.11
CA VAL A 77 12.30 14.57 0.64
C VAL A 77 13.39 13.73 1.35
N ASN A 78 13.04 12.55 1.87
CA ASN A 78 13.91 11.76 2.77
C ASN A 78 14.04 10.28 2.40
N ALA A 79 13.79 9.87 1.16
CA ALA A 79 14.08 8.49 0.75
C ALA A 79 15.60 8.28 0.66
N GLY A 80 16.13 7.25 1.30
CA GLY A 80 17.56 6.92 1.31
C GLY A 80 18.06 6.28 0.02
N SER A 81 17.15 5.84 -0.87
CA SER A 81 17.48 5.35 -2.21
C SER A 81 16.27 5.39 -3.16
N PRO A 82 16.46 5.33 -4.50
CA PRO A 82 15.35 5.21 -5.45
C PRO A 82 14.47 3.98 -5.23
N ARG A 83 15.07 2.89 -4.75
CA ARG A 83 14.33 1.68 -4.39
C ARG A 83 13.43 1.92 -3.19
N GLU A 84 13.96 2.58 -2.16
CA GLU A 84 13.17 2.95 -0.98
C GLU A 84 12.04 3.90 -1.35
N ALA A 85 12.30 4.84 -2.26
CA ALA A 85 11.29 5.76 -2.75
C ALA A 85 10.09 5.01 -3.34
N VAL A 86 10.31 4.08 -4.28
CA VAL A 86 9.23 3.24 -4.85
C VAL A 86 8.54 2.40 -3.77
N GLY A 87 9.29 1.93 -2.77
CA GLY A 87 8.76 1.16 -1.65
C GLY A 87 7.62 1.84 -0.90
N PHE A 88 7.57 3.18 -0.85
CA PHE A 88 6.46 3.90 -0.21
C PHE A 88 5.13 3.71 -0.96
N TRP A 89 5.14 3.72 -2.30
CA TRP A 89 3.94 3.47 -3.11
C TRP A 89 3.53 2.00 -3.01
N VAL A 90 4.50 1.08 -3.08
CA VAL A 90 4.25 -0.35 -2.91
C VAL A 90 3.59 -0.63 -1.56
N GLY A 91 4.19 -0.15 -0.47
CA GLY A 91 3.69 -0.36 0.88
C GLY A 91 2.29 0.24 1.07
N ALA A 92 2.03 1.44 0.53
CA ALA A 92 0.69 2.04 0.56
C ALA A 92 -0.37 1.16 -0.14
N ILE A 93 -0.04 0.57 -1.29
CA ILE A 93 -0.96 -0.31 -2.03
C ILE A 93 -1.13 -1.66 -1.32
N ARG A 94 -0.04 -2.24 -0.79
CA ARG A 94 -0.07 -3.48 0.00
C ARG A 94 -0.97 -3.32 1.22
N GLU A 95 -0.75 -2.29 2.02
CA GLU A 95 -1.54 -2.00 3.22
C GLU A 95 -3.02 -1.77 2.88
N ALA A 96 -3.33 -1.03 1.80
CA ALA A 96 -4.71 -0.86 1.35
C ALA A 96 -5.37 -2.20 0.96
N PHE A 97 -4.62 -3.10 0.33
CA PHE A 97 -5.12 -4.43 0.01
C PHE A 97 -5.36 -5.26 1.27
N GLU A 98 -4.42 -5.26 2.22
CA GLU A 98 -4.53 -6.00 3.48
C GLU A 98 -5.68 -5.48 4.36
N GLU A 99 -5.77 -4.16 4.57
CA GLU A 99 -6.72 -3.55 5.50
C GLU A 99 -8.15 -3.46 4.94
N VAL A 100 -8.30 -3.12 3.65
CA VAL A 100 -9.63 -2.86 3.04
C VAL A 100 -9.95 -3.69 1.80
N GLY A 101 -9.02 -4.51 1.31
CA GLY A 101 -9.25 -5.38 0.15
C GLY A 101 -9.27 -4.63 -1.19
N ILE A 102 -8.76 -3.39 -1.22
CA ILE A 102 -8.63 -2.61 -2.45
C ILE A 102 -7.21 -2.78 -2.98
N LEU A 103 -7.09 -3.29 -4.21
CA LEU A 103 -5.81 -3.46 -4.88
C LEU A 103 -5.70 -2.50 -6.07
N LEU A 104 -4.76 -1.56 -6.01
CA LEU A 104 -4.40 -0.70 -7.13
C LEU A 104 -3.40 -1.40 -8.04
N ALA A 105 -3.93 -2.18 -8.99
CA ALA A 105 -3.13 -2.90 -9.95
C ALA A 105 -3.81 -3.01 -11.31
N TYR A 106 -3.00 -3.24 -12.35
CA TYR A 106 -3.43 -3.61 -13.69
C TYR A 106 -3.26 -5.12 -13.89
N GLY A 107 -4.22 -5.72 -14.58
CA GLY A 107 -4.11 -7.09 -15.08
C GLY A 107 -3.32 -7.18 -16.39
N PRO A 108 -3.17 -8.39 -16.97
CA PRO A 108 -2.36 -8.63 -18.16
C PRO A 108 -2.75 -7.84 -19.42
N ARG A 109 -3.98 -7.31 -19.45
CA ARG A 109 -4.52 -6.49 -20.56
C ARG A 109 -4.37 -4.99 -20.32
N GLY A 110 -3.65 -4.57 -19.28
CA GLY A 110 -3.48 -3.16 -18.91
C GLY A 110 -4.73 -2.50 -18.31
N THR A 111 -5.78 -3.29 -18.03
CA THR A 111 -7.00 -2.81 -17.37
C THR A 111 -6.87 -2.93 -15.86
N PHE A 112 -7.46 -2.00 -15.10
CA PHE A 112 -7.53 -2.11 -13.64
C PHE A 112 -8.12 -3.45 -13.22
N VAL A 113 -7.57 -4.02 -12.15
CA VAL A 113 -8.06 -5.26 -11.55
C VAL A 113 -9.45 -5.01 -10.99
N ASP A 114 -10.41 -5.76 -11.52
CA ASP A 114 -11.75 -5.83 -10.98
C ASP A 114 -11.76 -6.87 -9.85
N VAL A 115 -11.65 -6.42 -8.60
CA VAL A 115 -11.67 -7.29 -7.42
C VAL A 115 -12.94 -8.13 -7.33
N SER A 116 -14.05 -7.76 -7.98
CA SER A 116 -15.27 -8.59 -8.01
C SER A 116 -15.08 -9.84 -8.88
N ARG A 117 -14.29 -9.77 -9.96
CA ARG A 117 -13.98 -10.91 -10.83
C ARG A 117 -12.97 -11.87 -10.23
N TYR A 118 -12.05 -11.36 -9.43
CA TYR A 118 -11.03 -12.17 -8.74
C TYR A 118 -11.39 -12.45 -7.28
N GLY A 119 -12.62 -12.14 -6.86
CA GLY A 119 -13.05 -12.01 -5.47
C GLY A 119 -12.55 -13.11 -4.56
N GLU A 120 -12.90 -14.37 -4.80
CA GLU A 120 -12.51 -15.45 -3.88
C GLU A 120 -10.99 -15.69 -3.83
N ARG A 121 -10.31 -15.61 -4.97
CA ARG A 121 -8.86 -15.84 -5.06
C ARG A 121 -8.06 -14.69 -4.42
N LEU A 122 -8.39 -13.44 -4.75
CA LEU A 122 -7.74 -12.29 -4.11
C LEU A 122 -8.06 -12.21 -2.62
N GLN A 123 -9.26 -12.59 -2.19
CA GLN A 123 -9.55 -12.65 -0.76
C GLN A 123 -8.75 -13.76 -0.06
N ALA A 124 -8.44 -14.87 -0.74
CA ALA A 124 -7.51 -15.87 -0.20
C ALA A 124 -6.10 -15.31 -0.05
N TYR A 125 -5.54 -14.70 -1.11
CA TYR A 125 -4.22 -14.05 -1.02
C TYR A 125 -4.20 -12.97 0.06
N ARG A 126 -5.25 -12.16 0.19
CA ARG A 126 -5.35 -11.13 1.22
C ARG A 126 -5.24 -11.71 2.63
N ARG A 127 -5.98 -12.80 2.91
CA ARG A 127 -5.90 -13.48 4.22
C ARG A 127 -4.49 -13.98 4.49
N ASP A 128 -3.83 -14.50 3.46
CA ASP A 128 -2.48 -15.04 3.58
C ASP A 128 -1.44 -13.90 3.73
N CYS A 129 -1.61 -12.75 3.08
CA CYS A 129 -0.77 -11.56 3.25
C CYS A 129 -0.77 -11.05 4.69
N LEU A 130 -1.92 -11.11 5.38
CA LEU A 130 -2.02 -10.72 6.80
C LEU A 130 -1.17 -11.60 7.73
N VAL A 131 -0.71 -12.76 7.25
CA VAL A 131 0.16 -13.69 7.97
C VAL A 131 1.60 -13.64 7.45
N ASP A 132 1.78 -13.51 6.14
CA ASP A 132 3.06 -13.54 5.43
C ASP A 132 3.05 -12.52 4.29
N GLY A 133 3.73 -11.38 4.48
CA GLY A 133 3.82 -10.30 3.48
C GLY A 133 4.45 -10.73 2.15
N SER A 134 5.23 -11.83 2.11
CA SER A 134 5.81 -12.35 0.87
C SER A 134 4.74 -12.85 -0.11
N VAL A 135 3.55 -13.19 0.40
CA VAL A 135 2.39 -13.60 -0.39
C VAL A 135 1.96 -12.50 -1.36
N PHE A 136 2.12 -11.23 -0.99
CA PHE A 136 1.75 -10.10 -1.85
C PHE A 136 2.47 -10.16 -3.20
N TRP A 137 3.79 -10.36 -3.18
CA TRP A 137 4.58 -10.49 -4.41
C TRP A 137 4.32 -11.79 -5.17
N ARG A 138 4.03 -12.88 -4.44
CA ARG A 138 3.62 -14.15 -5.05
C ARG A 138 2.33 -13.98 -5.84
N MET A 139 1.32 -13.33 -5.24
CA MET A 139 0.06 -12.98 -5.91
C MET A 139 0.31 -12.14 -7.16
N LEU A 140 1.13 -11.07 -7.09
CA LEU A 140 1.43 -10.25 -8.27
C LEU A 140 2.09 -11.05 -9.39
N ARG A 141 2.94 -12.03 -9.06
CA ARG A 141 3.59 -12.92 -10.03
C ARG A 141 2.61 -13.91 -10.64
N ASP A 142 1.86 -14.63 -9.82
CA ASP A 142 0.96 -15.70 -10.22
C ASP A 142 -0.22 -15.16 -11.05
N GLU A 143 -0.78 -14.03 -10.64
CA GLU A 143 -1.89 -13.37 -11.35
C GLU A 143 -1.42 -12.42 -12.46
N ARG A 144 -0.09 -12.31 -12.67
CA ARG A 144 0.54 -11.43 -13.67
C ARG A 144 0.06 -9.98 -13.58
N LEU A 145 0.05 -9.47 -12.35
CA LEU A 145 -0.37 -8.11 -12.04
C LEU A 145 0.83 -7.17 -11.96
N THR A 146 0.56 -5.91 -12.27
CA THR A 146 1.48 -4.78 -12.07
C THR A 146 0.78 -3.71 -11.24
N LEU A 147 1.46 -3.13 -10.26
CA LEU A 147 0.94 -2.08 -9.40
C LEU A 147 0.76 -0.78 -10.16
N ALA A 148 -0.33 -0.07 -9.86
CA ALA A 148 -0.60 1.27 -10.37
C ALA A 148 0.02 2.28 -9.39
N THR A 149 1.23 2.72 -9.68
CA THR A 149 2.07 3.60 -8.83
C THR A 149 2.22 4.98 -9.45
#